data_AF-F4LSY6-F1
#
_entry.id   AF-F4LSY6-F1
#
_cell.length_a   1.000
_cell.length_b   1.000
_cell.length_c   1.000
_cell.angle_alpha   90.00
_cell.angle_beta   90.00
_cell.angle_gamma   90.00
#
_symmetry.space_group_name_H-M   'P 1'
#
loop_
_entity.id
_entity.type
_entity.pdbx_description
1 polymer ?
#
loop_
_entity_poly.entity_id
_entity_poly.type
_entity_poly.pdbx_seq_one_letter_code
_entity_poly.pdbx_strand_id
1 'polypeptide(L)'
;MLLIKLWNYLSGYVIIKIVGEYGERLLNQAAMKNLYLWDVKRINDNELTAKINVRNFFKLARLAKKSRSRIYVLQRVGLFFTISKLKKRKAFLFGALLFVVAIYLMSSFIWNIEIKCSDNDLSTSIIQDLREWGLREGTFKYGLDKQYYLNKLLTKYKNISWAEIEIRGSKLIVELVKKQLPPELEENTPCDIIASKDGIIEEIINFRGEALVEPGQTVSKGDVLITGKIVLDQEQDQVLLVHAKGIVNARVWYQKAVKVPLVKTKMIPTGNSKKSLVLQLGKHILNFQLGDIAYDYYNKKTINEFSILPRLSGGIQFDIIEYAEVKPIKEFLNIEEASREAEAELFLQLKDILKEKKVTQKKMEYMLDSDQTSVIGSMIIEVIEDIGQKREIKYGEEKI
;
A
#
# COMPACT_ATOMS: atom_id res chain seq x y z
N MET A 1 -35.33 -7.01 -23.82
CA MET A 1 -35.08 -7.58 -25.17
C MET A 1 -33.66 -8.16 -25.37
N LEU A 2 -32.59 -7.51 -24.87
CA LEU A 2 -31.20 -7.97 -25.07
C LEU A 2 -30.87 -9.30 -24.36
N LEU A 3 -31.32 -9.49 -23.12
CA LEU A 3 -31.11 -10.72 -22.34
C LEU A 3 -31.66 -11.97 -23.02
N ILE A 4 -32.84 -11.88 -23.64
CA ILE A 4 -33.48 -13.00 -24.34
C ILE A 4 -32.71 -13.34 -25.64
N LYS A 5 -32.24 -12.32 -26.37
CA LYS A 5 -31.40 -12.51 -27.56
C LYS A 5 -30.06 -13.16 -27.18
N LEU A 6 -29.44 -12.72 -26.08
CA LEU A 6 -28.19 -13.26 -25.57
C LEU A 6 -28.36 -14.71 -25.09
N TRP A 7 -29.42 -15.00 -24.35
CA TRP A 7 -29.74 -16.36 -23.88
C TRP A 7 -30.00 -17.33 -25.04
N ASN A 8 -30.70 -16.87 -26.07
CA ASN A 8 -30.94 -17.66 -27.29
C ASN A 8 -29.64 -17.88 -28.09
N TYR A 9 -28.72 -16.91 -28.08
CA TYR A 9 -27.40 -17.06 -28.70
C TYR A 9 -26.50 -18.06 -27.94
N LEU A 10 -26.50 -18.01 -26.61
CA LEU A 10 -25.79 -18.94 -25.72
C LEU A 10 -26.33 -20.38 -25.87
N SER A 11 -27.65 -20.54 -25.82
CA SER A 11 -28.32 -21.85 -25.94
C SER A 11 -28.24 -22.44 -27.36
N GLY A 12 -27.99 -21.60 -28.36
CA GLY A 12 -28.06 -21.94 -29.77
C GLY A 12 -29.49 -21.93 -30.30
N TYR A 13 -29.65 -21.49 -31.55
CA TYR A 13 -30.91 -21.53 -32.27
C TYR A 13 -30.71 -21.94 -33.73
N VAL A 14 -31.79 -22.37 -34.36
CA VAL A 14 -31.82 -22.82 -35.75
C VAL A 14 -32.81 -21.96 -36.51
N ILE A 15 -32.40 -21.53 -37.70
CA ILE A 15 -33.30 -20.90 -38.67
C ILE A 15 -33.91 -22.01 -39.50
N ILE A 16 -35.23 -22.11 -39.46
CA ILE A 16 -36.00 -23.16 -40.12
C ILE A 16 -36.87 -22.58 -41.23
N LYS A 17 -36.99 -23.32 -42.33
CA LYS A 17 -37.97 -23.12 -43.40
C LYS A 17 -39.04 -24.20 -43.26
N ILE A 18 -40.29 -23.78 -43.16
CA ILE A 18 -41.47 -24.63 -43.06
C ILE A 18 -42.18 -24.57 -44.41
N VAL A 19 -42.40 -25.72 -45.05
CA VAL A 19 -43.09 -25.85 -46.34
C VAL A 19 -44.32 -26.73 -46.15
N GLY A 20 -45.51 -26.19 -46.45
CA GLY A 20 -46.76 -26.93 -46.38
C GLY A 20 -47.99 -26.03 -46.44
N GLU A 21 -49.09 -26.60 -46.92
CA GLU A 21 -50.39 -25.93 -47.10
C GLU A 21 -51.01 -25.48 -45.75
N TYR A 22 -50.63 -26.12 -44.63
CA TYR A 22 -51.15 -25.85 -43.29
C TYR A 22 -50.08 -25.28 -42.33
N GLY A 23 -49.24 -24.37 -42.83
CA GLY A 23 -48.16 -23.76 -42.03
C GLY A 23 -48.64 -23.07 -40.75
N GLU A 24 -49.78 -22.38 -40.81
CA GLU A 24 -50.38 -21.68 -39.66
C GLU A 24 -50.86 -22.64 -38.56
N ARG A 25 -51.40 -23.81 -38.96
CA ARG A 25 -51.81 -24.85 -38.02
C ARG A 25 -50.62 -25.39 -37.24
N LEU A 26 -49.44 -25.51 -37.87
CA LEU A 26 -48.22 -25.92 -37.19
C LEU A 26 -47.73 -24.85 -36.19
N LEU A 27 -47.81 -23.56 -36.54
CA LEU A 27 -47.48 -22.47 -35.62
C LEU A 27 -48.38 -22.47 -34.39
N ASN A 28 -49.69 -22.65 -34.58
CA ASN A 28 -50.67 -22.72 -33.48
C ASN A 28 -50.40 -23.93 -32.58
N GLN A 29 -50.12 -25.10 -33.16
CA GLN A 29 -49.75 -26.29 -32.39
C GLN A 29 -48.42 -26.13 -31.65
N ALA A 30 -47.46 -25.40 -32.22
CA ALA A 30 -46.19 -25.09 -31.57
C ALA A 30 -46.41 -24.15 -30.37
N ALA A 31 -47.25 -23.12 -30.52
CA ALA A 31 -47.63 -22.21 -29.44
C ALA A 31 -48.33 -22.95 -28.29
N MET A 32 -49.31 -23.81 -28.58
CA MET A 32 -50.00 -24.63 -27.57
C MET A 32 -49.08 -25.58 -26.78
N LYS A 33 -47.93 -25.96 -27.36
CA LYS A 33 -46.93 -26.81 -26.70
C LYS A 33 -45.76 -26.03 -26.10
N ASN A 34 -45.90 -24.71 -25.93
CA ASN A 34 -44.86 -23.82 -25.42
C ASN A 34 -43.55 -23.88 -26.22
N LEU A 35 -43.63 -24.16 -27.53
CA LEU A 35 -42.50 -24.11 -28.44
C LEU A 35 -42.38 -22.69 -28.98
N TYR A 36 -41.58 -21.87 -28.31
CA TYR A 36 -41.38 -20.48 -28.70
C TYR A 36 -40.65 -20.38 -30.04
N LEU A 37 -41.35 -19.84 -31.04
CA LEU A 37 -40.88 -19.47 -32.36
C LEU A 37 -40.81 -17.94 -32.43
N TRP A 38 -39.71 -17.39 -32.93
CA TRP A 38 -39.56 -15.94 -33.09
C TRP A 38 -39.07 -15.59 -34.49
N ASP A 39 -39.24 -14.31 -34.87
CA ASP A 39 -38.85 -13.81 -36.19
C ASP A 39 -39.49 -14.62 -37.33
N VAL A 40 -40.81 -14.82 -37.21
CA VAL A 40 -41.61 -15.55 -38.20
C VAL A 40 -41.86 -14.64 -39.40
N LYS A 41 -41.43 -15.07 -40.60
CA LYS A 41 -41.64 -14.33 -41.85
C LYS A 41 -42.27 -15.24 -42.89
N ARG A 42 -43.32 -14.76 -43.54
CA ARG A 42 -43.97 -15.44 -44.67
C ARG A 42 -43.25 -15.09 -45.95
N ILE A 43 -42.84 -16.12 -46.70
CA ILE A 43 -42.18 -15.96 -48.00
C ILE A 43 -43.23 -16.13 -49.11
N ASN A 44 -43.98 -17.24 -49.08
CA ASN A 44 -45.06 -17.55 -50.02
C ASN A 44 -46.28 -18.12 -49.27
N ASP A 45 -47.38 -18.42 -49.97
CA ASP A 45 -48.58 -18.98 -49.34
C ASP A 45 -48.32 -20.29 -48.59
N ASN A 46 -47.40 -21.10 -49.13
CA ASN A 46 -47.03 -22.41 -48.58
C ASN A 46 -45.64 -22.43 -47.92
N GLU A 47 -44.99 -21.26 -47.74
CA GLU A 47 -43.62 -21.18 -47.21
C GLU A 47 -43.46 -20.14 -46.09
N LEU A 48 -42.99 -20.59 -44.93
CA LEU A 48 -42.71 -19.77 -43.75
C LEU A 48 -41.25 -19.96 -43.30
N THR A 49 -40.65 -18.91 -42.75
CA THR A 49 -39.37 -18.99 -42.03
C THR A 49 -39.56 -18.59 -40.59
N ALA A 50 -38.87 -19.26 -39.68
CA ALA A 50 -38.92 -18.97 -38.25
C ALA A 50 -37.59 -19.33 -37.58
N LYS A 51 -37.34 -18.78 -36.40
CA LYS A 51 -36.22 -19.15 -35.54
C LYS A 51 -36.72 -19.94 -34.34
N ILE A 52 -36.03 -21.02 -34.00
CA ILE A 52 -36.35 -21.88 -32.85
C ILE A 52 -35.09 -22.30 -32.10
N ASN A 53 -35.20 -22.45 -30.79
CA ASN A 53 -34.13 -22.98 -29.95
C ASN A 53 -33.79 -24.44 -30.33
N VAL A 54 -32.51 -24.81 -30.33
CA VAL A 54 -32.03 -26.16 -30.70
C VAL A 54 -32.71 -27.27 -29.91
N ARG A 55 -32.95 -27.05 -28.60
CA ARG A 55 -33.60 -28.03 -27.72
C ARG A 55 -35.04 -28.32 -28.14
N ASN A 56 -35.72 -27.32 -28.70
CA ASN A 56 -37.13 -27.39 -29.09
C ASN A 56 -37.32 -27.84 -30.55
N PHE A 57 -36.27 -27.79 -31.37
CA PHE A 57 -36.31 -28.20 -32.77
C PHE A 57 -36.79 -29.64 -32.96
N PHE A 58 -36.29 -30.60 -32.18
CA PHE A 58 -36.72 -32.01 -32.30
C PHE A 58 -38.19 -32.23 -31.94
N LYS A 59 -38.73 -31.44 -30.99
CA LYS A 59 -40.15 -31.48 -30.63
C LYS A 59 -41.01 -30.91 -31.76
N LEU A 60 -40.57 -29.80 -32.37
CA LEU A 60 -41.23 -29.20 -33.53
C LEU A 60 -41.23 -30.14 -34.75
N ALA A 61 -40.10 -30.82 -35.03
CA ALA A 61 -39.99 -31.78 -36.12
C ALA A 61 -41.00 -32.94 -35.99
N ARG A 62 -41.31 -33.38 -34.76
CA ARG A 62 -42.35 -34.38 -34.51
C ARG A 62 -43.76 -33.85 -34.78
N LEU A 63 -44.02 -32.56 -34.54
CA LEU A 63 -45.32 -31.92 -34.83
C LEU A 63 -45.52 -31.67 -36.32
N ALA A 64 -44.46 -31.31 -37.04
CA ALA A 64 -44.50 -31.11 -38.48
C ALA A 64 -44.96 -32.37 -39.24
N LYS A 65 -44.49 -33.55 -38.81
CA LYS A 65 -44.96 -34.83 -39.38
C LYS A 65 -46.47 -35.04 -39.22
N LYS A 66 -47.06 -34.59 -38.10
CA LYS A 66 -48.51 -34.71 -37.84
C LYS A 66 -49.36 -33.71 -38.62
N SER A 67 -48.79 -32.56 -38.96
CA SER A 67 -49.45 -31.47 -39.69
C SER A 67 -49.18 -31.48 -41.19
N ARG A 68 -48.63 -32.59 -41.73
CA ARG A 68 -48.23 -32.75 -43.14
C ARG A 68 -47.33 -31.62 -43.66
N SER A 69 -46.55 -31.00 -42.77
CA SER A 69 -45.61 -29.93 -43.11
C SER A 69 -44.18 -30.45 -43.13
N ARG A 70 -43.34 -29.96 -44.03
CA ARG A 70 -41.92 -30.28 -44.10
C ARG A 70 -41.09 -29.16 -43.48
N ILE A 71 -40.11 -29.50 -42.64
CA ILE A 71 -39.19 -28.53 -42.04
C ILE A 71 -37.79 -28.76 -42.60
N TYR A 72 -37.19 -27.70 -43.12
CA TYR A 72 -35.81 -27.64 -43.57
C TYR A 72 -35.00 -26.73 -42.65
N VAL A 73 -33.78 -27.15 -42.31
CA VAL A 73 -32.86 -26.32 -41.53
C VAL A 73 -32.01 -25.50 -42.49
N LEU A 74 -32.17 -24.17 -42.48
CA LEU A 74 -31.40 -23.26 -43.32
C LEU A 74 -30.05 -22.95 -42.71
N GLN A 75 -30.02 -22.62 -41.41
CA GLN A 75 -28.79 -22.22 -40.73
C GLN A 75 -28.80 -22.63 -39.26
N ARG A 76 -27.62 -23.01 -38.74
CA ARG A 76 -27.37 -23.31 -37.32
C ARG A 76 -26.54 -22.17 -36.74
N VAL A 77 -27.07 -21.45 -35.75
CA VAL A 77 -26.46 -20.24 -35.19
C VAL A 77 -26.33 -20.34 -33.68
N GLY A 78 -25.20 -19.88 -33.13
CA GLY A 78 -25.00 -19.72 -31.69
C GLY A 78 -23.84 -20.53 -31.09
N LEU A 79 -23.51 -20.20 -29.84
CA LEU A 79 -22.32 -20.68 -29.11
C LEU A 79 -22.36 -22.18 -28.83
N PHE A 80 -23.56 -22.75 -28.66
CA PHE A 80 -23.74 -24.20 -28.48
C PHE A 80 -23.15 -25.02 -29.65
N PHE A 81 -23.28 -24.52 -30.89
CA PHE A 81 -22.76 -25.21 -32.08
C PHE A 81 -21.23 -25.08 -32.24
N THR A 82 -20.63 -23.99 -31.74
CA THR A 82 -19.16 -23.84 -31.72
C THR A 82 -18.54 -24.67 -30.60
N ILE A 83 -19.11 -24.63 -29.39
CA ILE A 83 -18.62 -25.43 -28.24
C ILE A 83 -18.75 -26.93 -28.51
N SER A 84 -19.86 -27.38 -29.11
CA SER A 84 -20.05 -28.81 -29.45
C SER A 84 -19.06 -29.31 -30.52
N LYS A 85 -18.62 -28.44 -31.43
CA LYS A 85 -17.52 -28.75 -32.36
C LYS A 85 -16.17 -28.80 -31.65
N LEU A 86 -15.92 -27.89 -30.70
CA LEU A 86 -14.70 -27.87 -29.88
C LEU A 86 -14.60 -29.09 -28.95
N LYS A 87 -15.70 -29.55 -28.36
CA LYS A 87 -15.73 -30.75 -27.50
C LYS A 87 -15.28 -32.03 -28.22
N LYS A 88 -15.46 -32.12 -29.54
CA LYS A 88 -14.95 -33.25 -30.34
C LYS A 88 -13.42 -33.22 -30.52
N ARG A 89 -12.78 -32.07 -30.27
CA ARG A 89 -11.33 -31.88 -30.33
C ARG A 89 -10.73 -32.00 -28.92
N LYS A 90 -10.61 -33.24 -28.42
CA LYS A 90 -10.04 -33.53 -27.08
C LYS A 90 -8.67 -32.88 -26.86
N ALA A 91 -7.86 -32.75 -27.92
CA ALA A 91 -6.57 -32.06 -27.89
C ALA A 91 -6.68 -30.58 -27.47
N PHE A 92 -7.77 -29.88 -27.84
CA PHE A 92 -7.95 -28.48 -27.46
C PHE A 92 -8.30 -28.34 -25.97
N LEU A 93 -9.11 -29.25 -25.43
CA LEU A 93 -9.40 -29.29 -23.99
C LEU A 93 -8.15 -29.61 -23.17
N PHE A 94 -7.35 -30.57 -23.62
CA PHE A 94 -6.07 -30.90 -22.98
C PHE A 94 -5.08 -29.73 -23.05
N GLY A 95 -4.97 -29.07 -24.22
CA GLY A 95 -4.15 -27.88 -24.39
C GLY A 95 -4.60 -26.72 -23.49
N ALA A 96 -5.91 -26.50 -23.34
CA ALA A 96 -6.45 -25.48 -22.43
C ALA A 96 -6.13 -25.81 -20.96
N LEU A 97 -6.25 -27.08 -20.55
CA LEU A 97 -5.88 -27.51 -19.20
C LEU A 97 -4.37 -27.33 -18.96
N LEU A 98 -3.53 -27.76 -19.90
CA LEU A 98 -2.08 -27.61 -19.82
C LEU A 98 -1.69 -26.12 -19.76
N PHE A 99 -2.35 -25.27 -20.54
CA PHE A 99 -2.13 -23.82 -20.51
C PHE A 99 -2.44 -23.22 -19.14
N VAL A 100 -3.54 -23.62 -18.51
CA VAL A 100 -3.87 -23.19 -17.14
C VAL A 100 -2.80 -23.66 -16.15
N VAL A 101 -2.39 -24.92 -16.22
CA VAL A 101 -1.31 -25.47 -15.38
C VAL A 101 0.00 -24.71 -15.60
N ALA A 102 0.35 -24.40 -16.84
CA ALA A 102 1.54 -23.63 -17.19
C ALA A 102 1.51 -22.22 -16.58
N ILE A 103 0.36 -21.53 -16.60
CA ILE A 103 0.20 -20.24 -15.94
C ILE A 103 0.43 -20.35 -14.43
N TYR A 104 -0.14 -21.36 -13.77
CA TYR A 104 0.07 -21.57 -12.34
C TYR A 104 1.52 -21.87 -11.99
N LEU A 105 2.20 -22.69 -12.80
CA LEU A 105 3.63 -22.95 -12.66
C LEU A 105 4.43 -21.65 -12.83
N MET A 106 4.20 -20.89 -13.91
CA MET A 106 4.89 -19.61 -14.15
C MET A 106 4.64 -18.60 -13.04
N SER A 107 3.44 -18.57 -12.46
CA SER A 107 3.10 -17.69 -11.33
C SER A 107 3.73 -18.13 -10.00
N SER A 108 4.29 -19.32 -9.91
CA SER A 108 4.91 -19.87 -8.70
C SER A 108 6.40 -19.54 -8.57
N PHE A 109 7.02 -18.99 -9.61
CA PHE A 109 8.43 -18.59 -9.62
C PHE A 109 8.59 -17.08 -9.51
N ILE A 110 9.74 -16.66 -8.97
CA ILE A 110 10.18 -15.27 -8.92
C ILE A 110 10.87 -14.94 -10.24
N TRP A 111 10.33 -14.03 -11.03
CA TRP A 111 10.90 -13.63 -12.33
C TRP A 111 11.73 -12.35 -12.25
N ASN A 112 11.51 -11.54 -11.21
CA ASN A 112 12.17 -10.25 -11.07
C ASN A 112 12.44 -9.98 -9.59
N ILE A 113 13.64 -9.49 -9.30
CA ILE A 113 14.08 -9.04 -7.99
C ILE A 113 14.32 -7.53 -8.09
N GLU A 114 13.55 -6.76 -7.34
CA GLU A 114 13.69 -5.31 -7.24
C GLU A 114 14.20 -4.93 -5.87
N ILE A 115 15.23 -4.09 -5.84
CA ILE A 115 15.77 -3.51 -4.61
C ILE A 115 15.39 -2.04 -4.58
N LYS A 116 14.66 -1.64 -3.54
CA LYS A 116 14.36 -0.25 -3.24
C LYS A 116 15.35 0.26 -2.20
N CYS A 117 16.34 1.01 -2.68
CA CYS A 117 17.33 1.69 -1.87
C CYS A 117 17.62 3.06 -2.50
N SER A 118 17.97 4.06 -1.70
CA SER A 118 18.39 5.38 -2.19
C SER A 118 19.80 5.37 -2.80
N ASP A 119 20.58 4.32 -2.55
CA ASP A 119 21.99 4.18 -2.92
C ASP A 119 22.14 3.07 -3.99
N ASN A 120 22.48 3.46 -5.22
CA ASN A 120 22.53 2.56 -6.37
C ASN A 120 23.67 1.52 -6.25
N ASP A 121 24.81 1.90 -5.67
CA ASP A 121 25.97 1.00 -5.55
C ASP A 121 25.73 -0.09 -4.51
N LEU A 122 25.00 0.23 -3.44
CA LEU A 122 24.53 -0.77 -2.50
C LEU A 122 23.50 -1.70 -3.13
N SER A 123 22.60 -1.19 -3.97
CA SER A 123 21.55 -2.01 -4.60
C SER A 123 22.13 -3.09 -5.52
N THR A 124 23.16 -2.77 -6.32
CA THR A 124 23.81 -3.72 -7.24
C THR A 124 24.56 -4.81 -6.47
N SER A 125 25.31 -4.41 -5.43
CA SER A 125 26.03 -5.32 -4.55
C SER A 125 25.08 -6.33 -3.88
N ILE A 126 23.92 -5.86 -3.42
CA ILE A 126 22.94 -6.70 -2.74
C ILE A 126 22.27 -7.67 -3.73
N ILE A 127 21.95 -7.24 -4.95
CA ILE A 127 21.41 -8.15 -5.98
C ILE A 127 22.39 -9.30 -6.23
N GLN A 128 23.69 -9.00 -6.33
CA GLN A 128 24.72 -10.01 -6.55
C GLN A 128 24.80 -11.00 -5.38
N ASP A 129 24.81 -10.49 -4.14
CA ASP A 129 24.84 -11.32 -2.94
C ASP A 129 23.62 -12.24 -2.80
N LEU A 130 22.42 -11.72 -3.09
CA LEU A 130 21.20 -12.51 -3.08
C LEU A 130 21.29 -13.67 -4.08
N ARG A 131 21.82 -13.42 -5.28
CA ARG A 131 22.06 -14.47 -6.28
C ARG A 131 23.06 -15.50 -5.80
N GLU A 132 24.16 -15.10 -5.16
CA GLU A 132 25.15 -16.01 -4.58
C GLU A 132 24.54 -16.88 -3.47
N TRP A 133 23.58 -16.37 -2.70
CA TRP A 133 22.88 -17.13 -1.68
C TRP A 133 21.73 -18.00 -2.21
N GLY A 134 21.59 -18.11 -3.54
CA GLY A 134 20.58 -18.93 -4.20
C GLY A 134 19.23 -18.23 -4.41
N LEU A 135 19.12 -16.95 -4.07
CA LEU A 135 17.94 -16.14 -4.32
C LEU A 135 18.08 -15.38 -5.64
N ARG A 136 17.67 -16.04 -6.72
CA ARG A 136 17.80 -15.56 -8.10
C ARG A 136 16.47 -15.64 -8.85
N GLU A 137 16.46 -15.09 -10.05
CA GLU A 137 15.37 -15.26 -10.99
C GLU A 137 15.18 -16.75 -11.31
N GLY A 138 13.94 -17.23 -11.22
CA GLY A 138 13.58 -18.64 -11.32
C GLY A 138 13.49 -19.38 -9.99
N THR A 139 13.72 -18.73 -8.84
CA THR A 139 13.53 -19.36 -7.52
C THR A 139 12.05 -19.61 -7.23
N PHE A 140 11.73 -20.78 -6.66
CA PHE A 140 10.38 -21.17 -6.27
C PHE A 140 9.94 -20.42 -5.01
N LYS A 141 8.82 -19.69 -5.09
CA LYS A 141 8.46 -18.70 -4.05
C LYS A 141 7.99 -19.30 -2.72
N TYR A 142 7.43 -20.51 -2.73
CA TYR A 142 6.83 -21.11 -1.51
C TYR A 142 7.84 -21.81 -0.61
N GLY A 143 9.03 -22.14 -1.12
CA GLY A 143 10.11 -22.75 -0.33
C GLY A 143 11.12 -21.73 0.22
N LEU A 144 10.83 -20.43 0.09
CA LEU A 144 11.75 -19.35 0.38
C LEU A 144 11.62 -18.90 1.84
N ASP A 145 12.68 -19.09 2.62
CA ASP A 145 12.78 -18.56 3.98
C ASP A 145 13.19 -17.09 3.96
N LYS A 146 12.21 -16.20 4.07
CA LYS A 146 12.44 -14.75 4.06
C LYS A 146 13.29 -14.29 5.23
N GLN A 147 13.10 -14.88 6.41
CA GLN A 147 13.82 -14.48 7.61
C GLN A 147 15.30 -14.84 7.52
N TYR A 148 15.62 -16.00 6.95
CA TYR A 148 16.99 -16.39 6.65
C TYR A 148 17.72 -15.33 5.80
N TYR A 149 17.13 -14.92 4.68
CA TYR A 149 17.75 -13.92 3.79
C TYR A 149 17.83 -12.53 4.43
N LEU A 150 16.79 -12.12 5.18
CA LEU A 150 16.81 -10.86 5.95
C LEU A 150 17.95 -10.82 6.96
N ASN A 151 18.10 -11.87 7.77
CA ASN A 151 19.16 -11.94 8.78
C ASN A 151 20.55 -11.91 8.14
N LYS A 152 20.71 -12.58 6.99
CA LYS A 152 21.97 -12.62 6.26
C LYS A 152 22.34 -11.25 5.67
N LEU A 153 21.35 -10.51 5.15
CA LEU A 153 21.52 -9.13 4.70
C LEU A 153 21.96 -8.22 5.85
N LEU A 154 21.24 -8.23 6.97
CA LEU A 154 21.54 -7.38 8.13
C LEU A 154 22.89 -7.71 8.77
N THR A 155 23.31 -8.98 8.71
CA THR A 155 24.63 -9.41 9.22
C THR A 155 25.78 -8.93 8.34
N LYS A 156 25.63 -9.04 7.01
CA LYS A 156 26.68 -8.62 6.06
C LYS A 156 26.78 -7.10 5.97
N TYR A 157 25.66 -6.39 5.96
CA TYR A 157 25.59 -4.95 5.77
C TYR A 157 25.24 -4.22 7.07
N LYS A 158 26.25 -3.93 7.90
CA LYS A 158 26.09 -3.26 9.19
C LYS A 158 25.53 -1.83 9.09
N ASN A 159 25.66 -1.21 7.92
CA ASN A 159 25.18 0.13 7.57
C ASN A 159 23.68 0.18 7.22
N ILE A 160 22.95 -0.93 7.28
CA ILE A 160 21.49 -0.99 7.07
C ILE A 160 20.79 -0.89 8.44
N SER A 161 19.81 0.02 8.57
CA SER A 161 19.03 0.21 9.79
C SER A 161 17.85 -0.75 9.85
N TRP A 162 17.26 -1.02 8.70
CA TRP A 162 16.07 -1.84 8.55
C TRP A 162 16.01 -2.41 7.13
N ALA A 163 15.48 -3.63 7.02
CA ALA A 163 15.29 -4.33 5.77
C ALA A 163 13.97 -5.11 5.80
N GLU A 164 13.27 -5.17 4.67
CA GLU A 164 12.08 -6.00 4.46
C GLU A 164 12.14 -6.74 3.12
N ILE A 165 11.65 -7.97 3.11
CA ILE A 165 11.52 -8.80 1.90
C ILE A 165 10.05 -9.15 1.69
N GLU A 166 9.47 -8.60 0.63
CA GLU A 166 8.09 -8.85 0.22
C GLU A 166 8.04 -9.62 -1.10
N ILE A 167 7.07 -10.54 -1.26
CA ILE A 167 6.81 -11.21 -2.54
C ILE A 167 5.45 -10.73 -3.03
N ARG A 168 5.43 -9.97 -4.12
CA ARG A 168 4.20 -9.53 -4.81
C ARG A 168 4.04 -10.27 -6.13
N GLY A 169 3.16 -11.26 -6.14
CA GLY A 169 2.91 -12.09 -7.32
C GLY A 169 4.13 -12.94 -7.69
N SER A 170 4.81 -12.56 -8.77
CA SER A 170 6.07 -13.16 -9.25
C SER A 170 7.28 -12.23 -9.10
N LYS A 171 7.15 -11.13 -8.36
CA LYS A 171 8.22 -10.17 -8.08
C LYS A 171 8.63 -10.28 -6.61
N LEU A 172 9.93 -10.32 -6.36
CA LEU A 172 10.52 -10.15 -5.04
C LEU A 172 10.92 -8.69 -4.89
N ILE A 173 10.49 -8.04 -3.82
CA ILE A 173 10.81 -6.66 -3.49
C ILE A 173 11.59 -6.66 -2.19
N VAL A 174 12.78 -6.05 -2.21
CA VAL A 174 13.63 -5.87 -1.04
C VAL A 174 13.73 -4.39 -0.75
N GLU A 175 13.16 -3.95 0.37
CA GLU A 175 13.20 -2.55 0.80
C GLU A 175 14.26 -2.39 1.88
N LEU A 176 15.13 -1.39 1.73
CA LEU A 176 16.28 -1.19 2.60
C LEU A 176 16.38 0.27 3.00
N VAL A 177 16.63 0.51 4.29
CA VAL A 177 16.90 1.84 4.84
C VAL A 177 18.32 1.85 5.40
N LYS A 178 19.12 2.84 4.97
CA LYS A 178 20.50 3.02 5.42
C LYS A 178 20.52 3.69 6.80
N LYS A 179 21.41 3.26 7.69
CA LYS A 179 21.71 3.99 8.93
C LYS A 179 22.34 5.34 8.57
N GLN A 180 21.78 6.41 9.10
CA GLN A 180 22.48 7.68 9.19
C GLN A 180 23.41 7.61 10.40
N LEU A 181 24.63 7.13 10.18
CA LEU A 181 25.67 7.22 11.20
C LEU A 181 26.21 8.66 11.21
N PRO A 182 26.39 9.29 12.39
CA PRO A 182 27.16 10.52 12.47
C PRO A 182 28.56 10.26 11.90
N PRO A 183 29.20 11.24 11.25
CA PRO A 183 30.54 11.06 10.71
C PRO A 183 31.47 10.65 11.85
N GLU A 184 31.93 9.40 11.83
CA GLU A 184 33.04 8.96 12.66
C GLU A 184 34.29 9.65 12.10
N LEU A 185 34.67 10.74 12.76
CA LEU A 185 35.99 11.32 12.60
C LEU A 185 37.02 10.25 13.00
N GLU A 186 37.99 9.97 12.13
CA GLU A 186 39.09 9.05 12.44
C GLU A 186 39.74 9.44 13.77
N GLU A 187 40.11 8.46 14.61
CA GLU A 187 40.64 8.70 15.98
C GLU A 187 41.87 9.65 16.03
N ASN A 188 42.52 9.88 14.88
CA ASN A 188 43.69 10.73 14.73
C ASN A 188 43.39 12.16 14.26
N THR A 189 42.15 12.51 13.92
CA THR A 189 41.79 13.88 13.53
C THR A 189 41.57 14.75 14.78
N PRO A 190 42.26 15.90 14.91
CA PRO A 190 41.99 16.84 16.01
C PRO A 190 40.55 17.33 15.97
N CYS A 191 39.85 17.22 17.08
CA CYS A 191 38.46 17.64 17.20
C CYS A 191 38.18 18.23 18.58
N ASP A 192 37.24 19.17 18.61
CA ASP A 192 36.62 19.67 19.84
C ASP A 192 35.34 18.89 20.16
N ILE A 193 34.89 18.93 21.40
CA ILE A 193 33.54 18.55 21.80
C ILE A 193 32.74 19.83 22.02
N ILE A 194 31.68 20.00 21.25
CA ILE A 194 30.75 21.13 21.31
C ILE A 194 29.40 20.71 21.90
N ALA A 195 28.66 21.67 22.43
CA ALA A 195 27.30 21.49 22.92
C ALA A 195 26.33 21.23 21.76
N SER A 196 25.64 20.09 21.79
CA SER A 196 24.57 19.79 20.83
C SER A 196 23.26 20.52 21.12
N LYS A 197 23.07 20.99 22.36
CA LYS A 197 21.87 21.66 22.89
C LYS A 197 22.23 22.68 23.97
N ASP A 198 21.30 23.59 24.22
CA ASP A 198 21.36 24.52 25.35
C ASP A 198 21.11 23.74 26.66
N GLY A 199 21.82 24.08 27.73
CA GLY A 199 21.66 23.41 29.02
C GLY A 199 22.55 23.96 30.12
N ILE A 200 22.37 23.43 31.33
CA ILE A 200 23.24 23.71 32.49
C ILE A 200 24.10 22.48 32.74
N ILE A 201 25.42 22.66 32.76
CA ILE A 201 26.36 21.56 32.97
C ILE A 201 26.17 20.98 34.38
N GLU A 202 25.98 19.67 34.46
CA GLU A 202 25.86 18.95 35.73
C GLU A 202 27.17 18.24 36.08
N GLU A 203 27.77 17.57 35.10
CA GLU A 203 28.99 16.79 35.28
C GLU A 203 29.81 16.78 33.98
N ILE A 204 31.13 16.88 34.14
CA ILE A 204 32.09 16.82 33.04
C ILE A 204 33.13 15.76 33.39
N ILE A 205 33.32 14.80 32.48
CA ILE A 205 34.39 13.80 32.56
C ILE A 205 35.22 13.93 31.29
N ASN A 206 36.36 14.61 31.37
CA ASN A 206 37.30 14.73 30.25
C ASN A 206 38.35 13.62 30.31
N PHE A 207 38.46 12.83 29.24
CA PHE A 207 39.51 11.80 29.09
C PHE A 207 40.70 12.31 28.29
N ARG A 208 40.46 13.15 27.26
CA ARG A 208 41.48 13.80 26.43
C ARG A 208 41.00 15.19 26.02
N GLY A 209 41.90 16.16 26.02
CA GLY A 209 41.57 17.58 25.81
C GLY A 209 41.34 18.32 27.13
N GLU A 210 41.15 19.63 27.02
CA GLU A 210 40.97 20.52 28.16
C GLU A 210 39.51 20.99 28.23
N ALA A 211 38.89 20.89 29.41
CA ALA A 211 37.52 21.35 29.61
C ALA A 211 37.50 22.88 29.72
N LEU A 212 36.65 23.53 28.91
CA LEU A 212 36.48 24.99 28.91
C LEU A 212 35.26 25.45 29.73
N VAL A 213 34.52 24.51 30.29
CA VAL A 213 33.30 24.77 31.06
C VAL A 213 33.36 24.08 32.41
N GLU A 214 32.57 24.58 33.37
CA GLU A 214 32.50 24.05 34.73
C GLU A 214 31.08 23.58 35.10
N PRO A 215 30.92 22.63 36.05
CA PRO A 215 29.62 22.28 36.60
C PRO A 215 28.88 23.51 37.14
N GLY A 216 27.61 23.66 36.77
CA GLY A 216 26.77 24.82 37.07
C GLY A 216 26.77 25.91 36.00
N GLN A 217 27.68 25.85 35.02
CA GLN A 217 27.70 26.81 33.92
C GLN A 217 26.56 26.57 32.93
N THR A 218 25.98 27.66 32.40
CA THR A 218 25.00 27.60 31.30
C THR A 218 25.74 27.63 29.97
N VAL A 219 25.40 26.70 29.08
CA VAL A 219 25.97 26.60 27.72
C VAL A 219 24.86 26.68 26.69
N SER A 220 25.19 27.26 25.54
CA SER A 220 24.33 27.29 24.35
C SER A 220 24.81 26.28 23.32
N LYS A 221 23.90 25.85 22.45
CA LYS A 221 24.20 24.96 21.33
C LYS A 221 25.30 25.55 20.46
N GLY A 222 26.39 24.79 20.30
CA GLY A 222 27.57 25.17 19.52
C GLY A 222 28.77 25.62 20.36
N ASP A 223 28.59 25.87 21.65
CA ASP A 223 29.67 26.24 22.57
C ASP A 223 30.70 25.11 22.70
N VAL A 224 31.98 25.45 22.82
CA VAL A 224 33.05 24.47 23.00
C VAL A 224 33.09 24.03 24.47
N LEU A 225 32.83 22.75 24.71
CA LEU A 225 32.81 22.16 26.04
C LEU A 225 34.19 21.61 26.42
N ILE A 226 34.81 20.87 25.51
CA ILE A 226 36.18 20.33 25.66
C ILE A 226 36.94 20.67 24.39
N THR A 227 38.04 21.40 24.53
CA THR A 227 38.89 21.73 23.39
C THR A 227 39.94 20.65 23.15
N GLY A 228 40.19 20.36 21.87
CA GLY A 228 41.33 19.57 21.41
C GLY A 228 42.63 20.37 21.36
N LYS A 229 42.63 21.67 21.66
CA LYS A 229 43.80 22.55 21.65
C LYS A 229 44.36 22.68 23.07
N ILE A 230 45.44 21.98 23.39
CA ILE A 230 46.11 22.06 24.70
C ILE A 230 47.31 23.01 24.56
N VAL A 231 47.35 24.07 25.38
CA VAL A 231 48.50 24.98 25.43
C VAL A 231 49.49 24.47 26.48
N LEU A 232 50.68 24.05 26.05
CA LEU A 232 51.69 23.47 26.94
C LEU A 232 52.53 24.54 27.65
N ASP A 233 52.75 25.69 27.01
CA ASP A 233 53.50 26.82 27.54
C ASP A 233 52.88 28.14 27.06
N GLN A 234 52.51 29.01 28.00
CA GLN A 234 51.91 30.32 27.72
C GLN A 234 52.93 31.33 27.17
N GLU A 235 54.24 31.10 27.39
CA GLU A 235 55.31 32.01 26.95
C GLU A 235 55.84 31.69 25.54
N GLN A 236 55.72 30.44 25.10
CA GLN A 236 56.25 29.96 23.80
C GLN A 236 55.16 29.60 22.77
N ASP A 237 53.87 29.77 23.12
CA ASP A 237 52.71 29.47 22.27
C ASP A 237 52.75 28.06 21.65
N GLN A 238 53.28 27.08 22.41
CA GLN A 238 53.33 25.68 21.98
C GLN A 238 51.96 25.03 22.16
N VAL A 239 51.33 24.69 21.03
CA VAL A 239 49.99 24.12 20.96
C VAL A 239 50.07 22.64 20.58
N LEU A 240 49.51 21.77 21.43
CA LEU A 240 49.29 20.37 21.13
C LEU A 240 47.83 20.16 20.69
N LEU A 241 47.65 19.61 19.49
CA LEU A 241 46.33 19.26 18.96
C LEU A 241 46.03 17.79 19.25
N VAL A 242 44.90 17.54 19.92
CA VAL A 242 44.43 16.22 20.30
C VAL A 242 42.98 16.00 19.84
N HIS A 243 42.61 14.73 19.68
CA HIS A 243 41.21 14.34 19.52
C HIS A 243 40.51 14.40 20.88
N ALA A 244 39.74 15.47 21.14
CA ALA A 244 39.04 15.64 22.40
C ALA A 244 38.07 14.46 22.65
N LYS A 245 38.10 13.93 23.87
CA LYS A 245 37.26 12.81 24.31
C LYS A 245 36.79 13.07 25.73
N GLY A 246 35.49 13.03 25.95
CA GLY A 246 34.87 13.24 27.24
C GLY A 246 33.36 13.02 27.17
N ILE A 247 32.75 12.97 28.35
CA ILE A 247 31.30 12.90 28.55
C ILE A 247 30.90 14.20 29.24
N VAL A 248 29.90 14.90 28.71
CA VAL A 248 29.43 16.17 29.28
C VAL A 248 27.94 16.08 29.54
N ASN A 249 27.59 15.71 30.77
CA ASN A 249 26.20 15.61 31.19
C ASN A 249 25.66 17.01 31.53
N ALA A 250 24.55 17.39 30.92
CA ALA A 250 23.87 18.65 31.19
C ALA A 250 22.38 18.43 31.48
N ARG A 251 21.83 19.31 32.31
CA ARG A 251 20.38 19.48 32.49
C ARG A 251 19.82 20.24 31.30
N VAL A 252 18.91 19.58 30.58
CA VAL A 252 18.23 20.09 29.40
C VAL A 252 16.72 20.04 29.58
N TRP A 253 16.01 20.96 28.92
CA TRP A 253 14.55 21.02 28.97
C TRP A 253 13.92 20.70 27.63
N TYR A 254 12.96 19.78 27.64
CA TYR A 254 12.10 19.48 26.52
C TYR A 254 10.73 20.08 26.76
N GLN A 255 10.33 21.03 25.91
CA GLN A 255 9.03 21.66 25.97
C GLN A 255 8.19 21.30 24.74
N LYS A 256 6.96 20.85 24.99
CA LYS A 256 5.93 20.67 23.95
C LYS A 256 4.61 21.25 24.42
N ALA A 257 3.84 21.77 23.47
CA ALA A 257 2.50 22.29 23.71
C ALA A 257 1.53 21.70 22.68
N VAL A 258 0.32 21.40 23.12
CA VAL A 258 -0.78 20.86 22.32
C VAL A 258 -2.03 21.69 22.59
N LYS A 259 -2.81 21.95 21.54
CA LYS A 259 -4.07 22.68 21.61
C LYS A 259 -5.24 21.72 21.37
N VAL A 260 -6.10 21.56 22.36
CA VAL A 260 -7.26 20.67 22.31
C VAL A 260 -8.54 21.52 22.28
N PRO A 261 -9.37 21.44 21.21
CA PRO A 261 -10.61 22.18 21.15
C PRO A 261 -11.68 21.59 22.06
N LEU A 262 -12.47 22.46 22.72
CA LEU A 262 -13.60 22.07 23.58
C LEU A 262 -14.79 21.51 22.78
N VAL A 263 -14.85 21.81 21.48
CA VAL A 263 -15.89 21.29 20.57
C VAL A 263 -15.21 20.52 19.46
N LYS A 264 -15.46 19.22 19.39
CA LYS A 264 -14.96 18.34 18.33
C LYS A 264 -16.09 17.87 17.44
N THR A 265 -15.79 17.73 16.16
CA THR A 265 -16.72 17.08 15.23
C THR A 265 -16.25 15.66 15.01
N LYS A 266 -17.01 14.69 15.51
CA LYS A 266 -16.73 13.27 15.35
C LYS A 266 -17.63 12.67 14.29
N MET A 267 -17.04 11.90 13.39
CA MET A 267 -17.77 11.19 12.34
C MET A 267 -18.21 9.82 12.87
N ILE A 268 -19.50 9.66 13.14
CA ILE A 268 -20.05 8.39 13.63
C ILE A 268 -20.66 7.60 12.46
N PRO A 269 -20.34 6.31 12.30
CA PRO A 269 -20.93 5.48 11.26
C PRO A 269 -22.41 5.26 11.51
N THR A 270 -23.23 5.47 10.48
CA THR A 270 -24.69 5.28 10.55
C THR A 270 -25.11 3.82 10.37
N GLY A 271 -24.21 2.97 9.88
CA GLY A 271 -24.48 1.58 9.50
C GLY A 271 -24.93 1.40 8.05
N ASN A 272 -25.29 2.48 7.34
CA ASN A 272 -25.62 2.41 5.93
C ASN A 272 -24.35 2.32 5.08
N SER A 273 -24.32 1.37 4.13
CA SER A 273 -23.24 1.30 3.14
C SER A 273 -23.76 0.97 1.74
N LYS A 274 -23.07 1.49 0.73
CA LYS A 274 -23.30 1.16 -0.69
C LYS A 274 -22.01 0.68 -1.32
N LYS A 275 -22.12 -0.27 -2.25
CA LYS A 275 -20.97 -0.83 -2.97
C LYS A 275 -21.02 -0.39 -4.43
N SER A 276 -19.86 0.03 -4.94
CA SER A 276 -19.65 0.32 -6.37
C SER A 276 -18.56 -0.59 -6.89
N LEU A 277 -18.75 -1.07 -8.12
CA LEU A 277 -17.72 -1.74 -8.88
C LEU A 277 -16.99 -0.72 -9.74
N VAL A 278 -15.68 -0.62 -9.60
CA VAL A 278 -14.84 0.28 -10.39
C VAL A 278 -13.96 -0.55 -11.30
N LEU A 279 -14.06 -0.28 -12.59
CA LEU A 279 -13.23 -0.90 -13.62
C LEU A 279 -12.26 0.16 -14.14
N GLN A 280 -10.97 -0.04 -13.91
CA GLN A 280 -9.93 0.78 -14.49
C GLN A 280 -9.29 0.05 -15.66
N LEU A 281 -9.33 0.68 -16.85
CA LEU A 281 -8.77 0.19 -18.10
C LEU A 281 -7.70 1.19 -18.57
N GLY A 282 -6.45 0.98 -18.16
CA GLY A 282 -5.38 1.95 -18.40
C GLY A 282 -5.67 3.33 -17.79
N LYS A 283 -5.97 4.32 -18.65
CA LYS A 283 -6.33 5.71 -18.24
C LYS A 283 -7.83 5.94 -18.05
N HIS A 284 -8.67 5.02 -18.52
CA HIS A 284 -10.13 5.17 -18.41
C HIS A 284 -10.64 4.49 -17.14
N ILE A 285 -11.49 5.19 -16.39
CA ILE A 285 -12.14 4.69 -15.18
C ILE A 285 -13.64 4.59 -15.49
N LEU A 286 -14.18 3.39 -15.38
CA LEU A 286 -15.60 3.10 -15.55
C LEU A 286 -16.19 2.69 -14.20
N ASN A 287 -17.05 3.54 -13.65
CA ASN A 287 -17.76 3.27 -12.41
C ASN A 287 -19.12 2.64 -12.72
N PHE A 288 -19.32 1.42 -12.22
CA PHE A 288 -20.60 0.72 -12.23
C PHE A 288 -21.20 0.77 -10.82
N GLN A 289 -22.08 1.74 -10.60
CA GLN A 289 -22.81 1.92 -9.36
C GLN A 289 -24.30 1.60 -9.55
N LEU A 290 -24.91 0.88 -8.61
CA LEU A 290 -26.36 0.69 -8.56
C LEU A 290 -26.99 1.88 -7.80
N GLY A 291 -27.43 2.88 -8.56
CA GLY A 291 -28.02 4.13 -8.02
C GLY A 291 -26.98 5.12 -7.50
N ASP A 292 -27.46 6.30 -7.08
CA ASP A 292 -26.58 7.38 -6.61
C ASP A 292 -26.19 7.24 -5.14
N ILE A 293 -24.98 7.68 -4.82
CA ILE A 293 -24.46 7.76 -3.45
C ILE A 293 -24.89 9.12 -2.88
N ALA A 294 -26.13 9.19 -2.40
CA ALA A 294 -26.69 10.39 -1.77
C ALA A 294 -26.31 10.46 -0.28
N TYR A 295 -25.01 10.42 0.02
CA TYR A 295 -24.48 10.60 1.37
C TYR A 295 -23.72 11.90 1.44
N ASP A 296 -24.08 12.79 2.36
CA ASP A 296 -23.38 14.07 2.56
C ASP A 296 -21.96 13.85 3.07
N TYR A 297 -21.77 12.84 3.93
CA TYR A 297 -20.46 12.41 4.42
C TYR A 297 -20.36 10.89 4.39
N TYR A 298 -19.24 10.38 3.89
CA TYR A 298 -19.00 8.94 3.81
C TYR A 298 -17.50 8.60 3.88
N ASN A 299 -17.20 7.42 4.39
CA ASN A 299 -15.87 6.81 4.32
C ASN A 299 -15.80 5.86 3.14
N LYS A 300 -14.71 5.94 2.37
CA LYS A 300 -14.45 5.06 1.21
C LYS A 300 -13.47 3.96 1.62
N LYS A 301 -13.85 2.71 1.41
CA LYS A 301 -12.99 1.55 1.67
C LYS A 301 -12.92 0.65 0.44
N THR A 302 -11.72 0.33 -0.02
CA THR A 302 -11.51 -0.69 -1.05
C THR A 302 -11.55 -2.05 -0.36
N ILE A 303 -12.55 -2.88 -0.70
CA ILE A 303 -12.72 -4.21 -0.11
C ILE A 303 -11.78 -5.19 -0.81
N ASN A 304 -11.75 -5.17 -2.14
CA ASN A 304 -10.97 -6.09 -2.95
C ASN A 304 -10.33 -5.36 -4.12
N GLU A 305 -9.08 -5.69 -4.41
CA GLU A 305 -8.34 -5.26 -5.60
C GLU A 305 -7.99 -6.48 -6.45
N PHE A 306 -8.48 -6.54 -7.67
CA PHE A 306 -8.14 -7.59 -8.63
C PHE A 306 -7.50 -6.98 -9.87
N SER A 307 -6.20 -7.22 -10.06
CA SER A 307 -5.49 -6.86 -11.28
C SER A 307 -5.38 -8.08 -12.20
N ILE A 308 -6.02 -8.01 -13.36
CA ILE A 308 -6.03 -9.12 -14.32
C ILE A 308 -4.84 -9.02 -15.30
N LEU A 309 -4.34 -7.81 -15.58
CA LEU A 309 -3.29 -7.58 -16.58
C LEU A 309 -2.27 -6.53 -16.11
N PRO A 310 -0.95 -6.73 -16.30
CA PRO A 310 0.06 -5.75 -15.90
C PRO A 310 -0.07 -4.41 -16.65
N ARG A 311 0.27 -3.30 -15.96
CA ARG A 311 0.10 -1.90 -16.42
C ARG A 311 0.69 -1.60 -17.80
N LEU A 312 1.74 -2.31 -18.23
CA LEU A 312 2.38 -2.11 -19.54
C LEU A 312 1.45 -2.40 -20.75
N SER A 313 0.37 -3.16 -20.56
CA SER A 313 -0.53 -3.59 -21.64
C SER A 313 -1.92 -2.93 -21.60
N GLY A 314 -2.07 -1.82 -20.87
CA GLY A 314 -3.36 -1.16 -20.65
C GLY A 314 -4.14 -1.73 -19.46
N GLY A 315 -3.40 -2.17 -18.42
CA GLY A 315 -3.84 -2.90 -17.22
C GLY A 315 -5.32 -2.77 -16.85
N ILE A 316 -5.95 -3.93 -16.64
CA ILE A 316 -7.36 -4.05 -16.23
C ILE A 316 -7.39 -4.32 -14.73
N GLN A 317 -7.93 -3.37 -13.97
CA GLN A 317 -8.10 -3.46 -12.52
C GLN A 317 -9.59 -3.39 -12.17
N PHE A 318 -10.02 -4.30 -11.31
CA PHE A 318 -11.37 -4.35 -10.75
C PHE A 318 -11.30 -4.11 -9.25
N ASP A 319 -11.90 -3.01 -8.81
CA ASP A 319 -11.99 -2.65 -7.40
C ASP A 319 -13.46 -2.68 -6.95
N ILE A 320 -13.70 -3.32 -5.81
CA ILE A 320 -14.98 -3.21 -5.11
C ILE A 320 -14.81 -2.16 -4.02
N ILE A 321 -15.49 -1.03 -4.20
CA ILE A 321 -15.41 0.10 -3.28
C ILE A 321 -16.70 0.16 -2.48
N GLU A 322 -16.57 0.19 -1.16
CA GLU A 322 -17.66 0.45 -0.23
C GLU A 322 -17.63 1.89 0.26
N TYR A 323 -18.80 2.53 0.20
CA TYR A 323 -19.09 3.85 0.70
C TYR A 323 -19.96 3.70 1.94
N ALA A 324 -19.37 3.86 3.13
CA ALA A 324 -20.07 3.80 4.41
C ALA A 324 -20.47 5.21 4.85
N GLU A 325 -21.76 5.46 5.05
CA GLU A 325 -22.29 6.77 5.45
C GLU A 325 -21.90 7.08 6.90
N VAL A 326 -21.35 8.28 7.11
CA VAL A 326 -21.03 8.81 8.44
C VAL A 326 -21.80 10.10 8.67
N LYS A 327 -22.07 10.44 9.93
CA LYS A 327 -22.66 11.73 10.29
C LYS A 327 -21.77 12.49 11.28
N PRO A 328 -21.58 13.81 11.07
CA PRO A 328 -20.87 14.63 12.04
C PRO A 328 -21.74 14.85 13.26
N ILE A 329 -21.22 14.47 14.43
CA ILE A 329 -21.81 14.80 15.72
C ILE A 329 -20.82 15.69 16.47
N LYS A 330 -21.33 16.79 17.01
CA LYS A 330 -20.54 17.68 17.86
C LYS A 330 -20.43 17.06 19.24
N GLU A 331 -19.21 16.76 19.64
CA GLU A 331 -18.82 16.30 20.96
C GLU A 331 -18.28 17.50 21.74
N PHE A 332 -18.87 17.76 22.90
CA PHE A 332 -18.48 18.85 23.78
C PHE A 332 -17.63 18.26 24.90
N LEU A 333 -16.38 18.69 24.97
CA LEU A 333 -15.43 18.35 26.01
C LEU A 333 -15.51 19.41 27.10
N ASN A 334 -15.51 18.98 28.36
CA ASN A 334 -15.25 19.90 29.46
C ASN A 334 -13.74 20.22 29.55
N ILE A 335 -13.38 21.23 30.35
CA ILE A 335 -11.98 21.66 30.51
C ILE A 335 -11.10 20.52 31.04
N GLU A 336 -11.60 19.73 31.99
CA GLU A 336 -10.85 18.61 32.58
C GLU A 336 -10.57 17.47 31.60
N GLU A 337 -11.54 17.16 30.72
CA GLU A 337 -11.41 16.17 29.65
C GLU A 337 -10.45 16.65 28.57
N ALA A 338 -10.55 17.91 28.16
CA ALA A 338 -9.61 18.51 27.22
C ALA A 338 -8.18 18.55 27.78
N SER A 339 -8.01 18.85 29.08
CA SER A 339 -6.73 18.77 29.78
C SER A 339 -6.17 17.33 29.82
N ARG A 340 -7.00 16.34 30.15
CA ARG A 340 -6.57 14.92 30.14
C ARG A 340 -6.17 14.44 28.75
N GLU A 341 -6.87 14.88 27.71
CA GLU A 341 -6.51 14.54 26.34
C GLU A 341 -5.20 15.21 25.91
N ALA A 342 -5.01 16.50 26.26
CA ALA A 342 -3.75 17.18 26.04
C ALA A 342 -2.58 16.47 26.75
N GLU A 343 -2.81 15.97 27.97
CA GLU A 343 -1.83 15.16 28.71
C GLU A 343 -1.49 13.87 27.97
N ALA A 344 -2.49 13.11 27.54
CA ALA A 344 -2.29 11.87 26.81
C ALA A 344 -1.51 12.09 25.50
N GLU A 345 -1.82 13.15 24.75
CA GLU A 345 -1.13 13.48 23.50
C GLU A 345 0.32 13.89 23.74
N LEU A 346 0.58 14.75 24.74
CA LEU A 346 1.93 15.17 25.10
C LEU A 346 2.79 14.00 25.60
N PHE A 347 2.20 13.07 26.37
CA PHE A 347 2.87 11.84 26.78
C PHE A 347 3.25 10.94 25.61
N LEU A 348 2.39 10.84 24.59
CA LEU A 348 2.70 10.07 23.38
C LEU A 348 3.84 10.71 22.59
N GLN A 349 3.82 12.04 22.44
CA GLN A 349 4.87 12.76 21.72
C GLN A 349 6.24 12.73 22.43
N LEU A 350 6.25 12.67 23.77
CA LEU A 350 7.47 12.67 24.59
C LEU A 350 7.84 11.27 25.12
N LYS A 351 7.16 10.22 24.64
CA LYS A 351 7.31 8.84 25.13
C LYS A 351 8.74 8.32 25.01
N ASP A 352 9.43 8.64 23.92
CA ASP A 352 10.78 8.15 23.67
C ASP A 352 11.78 8.78 24.63
N ILE A 353 11.65 10.09 24.89
CA ILE A 353 12.46 10.84 25.85
C ILE A 353 12.25 10.31 27.28
N LEU A 354 10.99 10.03 27.65
CA LEU A 354 10.62 9.51 28.97
C LEU A 354 11.14 8.09 29.24
N LYS A 355 11.36 7.28 28.19
CA LYS A 355 11.82 5.89 28.32
C LYS A 355 13.34 5.76 28.33
N GLU A 356 14.01 6.55 27.50
CA GLU A 356 15.45 6.38 27.25
C GLU A 356 16.33 7.16 28.21
N LYS A 357 15.81 8.24 28.82
CA LYS A 357 16.63 9.21 29.54
C LYS A 357 16.24 9.33 31.01
N LYS A 358 17.21 9.76 31.83
CA LYS A 358 17.01 9.99 33.26
C LYS A 358 16.25 11.30 33.46
N VAL A 359 14.94 11.18 33.64
CA VAL A 359 14.05 12.31 33.91
C VAL A 359 14.21 12.76 35.35
N THR A 360 14.51 14.05 35.56
CA THR A 360 14.67 14.65 36.90
C THR A 360 13.39 15.32 37.36
N GLN A 361 12.71 16.05 36.47
CA GLN A 361 11.50 16.78 36.80
C GLN A 361 10.52 16.80 35.62
N LYS A 362 9.23 16.69 35.92
CA LYS A 362 8.13 16.88 34.97
C LYS A 362 7.23 17.98 35.50
N LYS A 363 6.98 19.02 34.70
CA LYS A 363 6.00 20.06 35.00
C LYS A 363 4.97 20.12 33.87
N MET A 364 3.71 20.30 34.25
CA MET A 364 2.62 20.43 33.30
C MET A 364 1.77 21.64 33.65
N GLU A 365 1.43 22.43 32.63
CA GLU A 365 0.65 23.65 32.75
C GLU A 365 -0.46 23.63 31.71
N TYR A 366 -1.63 24.16 32.09
CA TYR A 366 -2.79 24.26 31.21
C TYR A 366 -3.29 25.70 31.22
N MET A 367 -3.57 26.22 30.03
CA MET A 367 -4.15 27.55 29.85
C MET A 367 -5.33 27.47 28.90
N LEU A 368 -6.35 28.29 29.12
CA LEU A 368 -7.40 28.50 28.12
C LEU A 368 -6.87 29.41 27.02
N ASP A 369 -7.24 29.09 25.78
CA ASP A 369 -6.98 29.95 24.64
C ASP A 369 -7.73 31.28 24.75
N SER A 370 -7.29 32.30 24.02
CA SER A 370 -7.82 33.67 24.11
C SER A 370 -9.34 33.73 23.86
N ASP A 371 -9.82 32.89 22.95
CA ASP A 371 -11.24 32.80 22.56
C ASP A 371 -12.04 31.82 23.44
N GLN A 372 -11.42 31.21 24.46
CA GLN A 372 -11.99 30.18 25.34
C GLN A 372 -12.57 28.95 24.62
N THR A 373 -12.19 28.72 23.36
CA THR A 373 -12.68 27.59 22.56
C THR A 373 -11.79 26.34 22.68
N SER A 374 -10.62 26.45 23.33
CA SER A 374 -9.62 25.38 23.38
C SER A 374 -8.78 25.48 24.66
N VAL A 375 -8.29 24.33 25.11
CA VAL A 375 -7.28 24.22 26.17
C VAL A 375 -5.91 24.02 25.53
N ILE A 376 -4.94 24.81 25.95
CA ILE A 376 -3.52 24.66 25.60
C ILE A 376 -2.84 23.97 26.77
N GLY A 377 -2.43 22.72 26.57
CA GLY A 377 -1.58 22.01 27.51
C GLY A 377 -0.12 22.17 27.11
N SER A 378 0.75 22.48 28.06
CA SER A 378 2.20 22.49 27.87
C SER A 378 2.89 21.61 28.90
N MET A 379 3.84 20.81 28.43
CA MET A 379 4.65 19.92 29.27
C MET A 379 6.12 20.29 29.11
N ILE A 380 6.78 20.47 30.25
CA ILE A 380 8.22 20.70 30.35
C ILE A 380 8.83 19.50 31.09
N ILE A 381 9.80 18.86 30.45
CA ILE A 381 10.53 17.73 31.04
C ILE A 381 12.00 18.13 31.17
N GLU A 382 12.52 18.03 32.38
CA GLU A 382 13.94 18.19 32.68
C GLU A 382 14.63 16.82 32.67
N VAL A 383 15.71 16.73 31.92
CA VAL A 383 16.46 15.49 31.70
C VAL A 383 17.94 15.78 31.87
N ILE A 384 18.67 14.82 32.47
CA ILE A 384 20.14 14.81 32.44
C ILE A 384 20.58 13.91 31.28
N GLU A 385 21.30 14.47 30.31
CA GLU A 385 21.85 13.74 29.18
C GLU A 385 23.22 14.26 28.76
N ASP A 386 23.99 13.42 28.06
CA ASP A 386 25.24 13.84 27.42
C ASP A 386 24.93 14.75 26.22
N ILE A 387 25.44 15.97 26.26
CA ILE A 387 25.27 16.97 25.19
C ILE A 387 26.49 17.09 24.29
N GLY A 388 27.55 16.31 24.52
CA GLY A 388 28.80 16.38 23.76
C GLY A 388 28.65 15.90 22.31
N GLN A 389 29.03 16.74 21.35
CA GLN A 389 29.12 16.41 19.94
C GLN A 389 30.50 16.76 19.38
N LYS A 390 31.13 15.84 18.64
CA LYS A 390 32.45 16.10 18.05
C LYS A 390 32.36 17.09 16.89
N ARG A 391 33.26 18.08 16.87
CA ARG A 391 33.47 19.02 15.78
C ARG A 391 34.93 19.02 15.38
N GLU A 392 35.21 18.70 14.13
CA GLU A 392 36.56 18.76 13.57
C GLU A 392 37.13 20.19 13.66
N ILE A 393 38.40 20.29 14.04
CA ILE A 393 39.13 21.56 14.02
C ILE A 393 39.60 21.79 12.58
N LYS A 394 38.83 22.58 11.81
CA LYS A 394 39.26 23.02 10.48
C LYS A 394 40.24 24.17 10.61
N TYR A 395 41.51 23.93 10.28
CA TYR A 395 42.44 25.04 10.07
C TYR A 395 42.05 25.76 8.77
N GLY A 396 41.64 27.02 8.91
CA GLY A 396 41.60 27.94 7.78
C GLY A 396 43.01 28.40 7.47
N GLU A 397 43.40 28.30 6.21
CA GLU A 397 44.42 29.15 5.61
C GLU A 397 44.05 30.61 5.91
N GLU A 398 44.66 31.19 6.94
CA GLU A 398 44.67 32.65 7.06
C GLU A 398 45.53 33.19 5.92
N LYS A 399 44.80 33.80 4.97
CA LYS A 399 45.24 34.79 3.98
C LYS A 399 46.67 35.31 4.22
N ILE A 400 47.56 34.93 3.29
CA ILE A 400 48.74 35.74 2.95
C ILE A 400 48.31 36.78 1.92
#